data_AF-Q96ZA5-F1
#
_entry.id   AF-Q96ZA5-F1
#
_cell.length_a   1.000
_cell.length_b   1.000
_cell.length_c   1.000
_cell.angle_alpha   90.00
_cell.angle_beta   90.00
_cell.angle_gamma   90.00
#
_symmetry.space_group_name_H-M   'P 1'
#
loop_
_entity.id
_entity.type
_entity.pdbx_description
1 polymer ?
#
loop_
_entity_poly.entity_id
_entity_poly.type
_entity_poly.pdbx_seq_one_letter_code
_entity_poly.pdbx_strand_id
1 'polypeptide(L)'
;MTKMRLLSEYEIVSMSPGVIKAKVSGENLIIRIFLVPLHVFENEGKFSVQVTAVTTADTDKPKFGEVCLPQKTMSHNGVPPESVEVIVKPRLEIRVGDKVIEGTLEVTNVTVFPDLRDPNGSPCVMVSWVLFQTVR
;
A
#
# COMPACT_ATOMS: atom_id res chain seq x y z
N MET A 1 15.25 22.96 -20.67
CA MET A 1 14.41 21.89 -20.06
C MET A 1 15.33 20.72 -19.79
N THR A 2 15.56 20.39 -18.52
CA THR A 2 16.38 19.22 -18.14
C THR A 2 15.60 17.94 -18.40
N LYS A 3 16.25 16.92 -18.97
CA LYS A 3 15.62 15.68 -19.44
C LYS A 3 15.61 14.64 -18.31
N MET A 4 14.44 14.38 -17.75
CA MET A 4 14.22 13.28 -16.80
C MET A 4 14.39 11.93 -17.52
N ARG A 5 15.21 11.04 -16.97
CA ARG A 5 15.47 9.71 -17.52
C ARG A 5 14.71 8.65 -16.74
N LEU A 6 13.94 7.83 -17.44
CA LEU A 6 13.39 6.59 -16.89
C LEU A 6 14.48 5.52 -16.90
N LEU A 7 14.71 4.89 -15.75
CA LEU A 7 15.65 3.78 -15.63
C LEU A 7 14.91 2.46 -15.80
N SER A 8 15.44 1.62 -16.68
CA SER A 8 14.92 0.27 -16.97
C SER A 8 15.54 -0.81 -16.10
N GLU A 9 16.66 -0.51 -15.44
CA GLU A 9 17.41 -1.47 -14.63
C GLU A 9 17.52 -0.98 -13.20
N TYR A 10 16.89 -1.71 -12.29
CA TYR A 10 17.00 -1.57 -10.85
C TYR A 10 16.81 -2.95 -10.20
N GLU A 11 17.35 -3.13 -9.01
CA GLU A 11 17.21 -4.37 -8.24
C GLU A 11 16.37 -4.08 -6.99
N ILE A 12 15.34 -4.89 -6.74
CA ILE A 12 14.63 -4.87 -5.45
C ILE A 12 15.49 -5.64 -4.45
N VAL A 13 16.16 -4.93 -3.54
CA VAL A 13 17.03 -5.53 -2.53
C VAL A 13 16.20 -6.15 -1.41
N SER A 14 15.18 -5.42 -0.95
CA SER A 14 14.25 -5.93 0.06
C SER A 14 12.87 -5.29 -0.07
N MET A 15 11.85 -6.04 0.33
CA MET A 15 10.48 -5.56 0.42
C MET A 15 9.82 -6.25 1.60
N SER A 16 9.40 -5.47 2.60
CA SER A 16 8.68 -5.98 3.77
C SER A 16 7.31 -5.32 3.88
N PRO A 17 6.24 -6.11 4.14
CA PRO A 17 4.91 -5.55 4.26
C PRO A 17 4.78 -4.65 5.48
N GLY A 18 3.98 -3.61 5.35
CA GLY A 18 3.38 -2.93 6.48
C GLY A 18 2.24 -3.77 7.03
N VAL A 19 2.01 -3.72 8.34
CA VAL A 19 0.94 -4.43 9.02
C VAL A 19 0.14 -3.45 9.86
N ILE A 20 -1.17 -3.42 9.63
CA ILE A 20 -2.12 -2.59 10.34
C ILE A 20 -3.18 -3.49 10.95
N LYS A 21 -3.52 -3.26 12.22
CA LYS A 21 -4.72 -3.82 12.83
C LYS A 21 -5.82 -2.77 12.80
N ALA A 22 -7.01 -3.16 12.35
CA ALA A 22 -8.17 -2.28 12.36
C ALA A 22 -9.38 -3.01 12.92
N LYS A 23 -10.35 -2.28 13.45
CA LYS A 23 -11.62 -2.85 13.90
C LYS A 23 -12.77 -2.11 13.26
N VAL A 24 -13.74 -2.81 12.70
CA VAL A 24 -14.90 -2.18 12.03
C VAL A 24 -16.12 -3.08 12.14
N SER A 25 -17.27 -2.51 12.54
CA SER A 25 -18.55 -3.23 12.62
C SER A 25 -18.43 -4.54 13.42
N GLY A 26 -17.60 -4.54 14.46
CA GLY A 26 -17.33 -5.72 15.27
C GLY A 26 -16.45 -6.82 14.63
N GLU A 27 -15.83 -6.58 13.47
CA GLU A 27 -14.81 -7.44 12.85
C GLU A 27 -13.40 -6.89 13.14
N ASN A 28 -12.44 -7.78 13.42
CA ASN A 28 -11.03 -7.43 13.55
C ASN A 28 -10.33 -7.73 12.23
N LEU A 29 -9.60 -6.74 11.72
CA LEU A 29 -8.91 -6.80 10.44
C LEU A 29 -7.39 -6.77 10.63
N ILE A 30 -6.70 -7.57 9.83
CA ILE A 30 -5.26 -7.46 9.59
C ILE A 30 -5.07 -6.99 8.16
N ILE A 31 -4.63 -5.75 7.99
CA ILE A 31 -4.38 -5.15 6.68
C ILE A 31 -2.88 -5.17 6.43
N ARG A 32 -2.46 -5.72 5.28
CA ARG A 32 -1.06 -5.69 4.83
C ARG A 32 -0.91 -4.78 3.64
N ILE A 33 0.18 -4.02 3.62
CA ILE A 33 0.51 -3.06 2.55
C ILE A 33 1.88 -3.41 2.00
N PHE A 34 1.95 -3.62 0.69
CA PHE A 34 3.19 -3.89 -0.02
C PHE A 34 3.53 -2.71 -0.93
N LEU A 35 4.76 -2.24 -0.85
CA LEU A 35 5.30 -1.19 -1.70
C LEU A 35 5.90 -1.81 -2.96
N VAL A 36 5.22 -1.67 -4.09
CA VAL A 36 5.67 -2.22 -5.37
C VAL A 36 6.21 -1.10 -6.25
N PRO A 37 7.50 -1.09 -6.62
CA PRO A 37 8.04 -0.08 -7.52
C PRO A 37 7.46 -0.24 -8.92
N LEU A 38 7.10 0.89 -9.55
CA LEU A 38 6.66 0.95 -10.93
C LEU A 38 7.76 1.52 -11.82
N HIS A 39 8.28 2.69 -11.44
CA HIS A 39 9.25 3.43 -12.23
C HIS A 39 10.30 4.05 -11.31
N VAL A 40 11.55 4.07 -11.79
CA VAL A 40 12.66 4.78 -11.16
C VAL A 40 13.11 5.87 -12.11
N PHE A 41 13.13 7.10 -11.62
CA PHE A 41 13.52 8.28 -12.37
C PHE A 41 14.86 8.81 -11.86
N GLU A 42 15.70 9.26 -12.80
CA GLU A 42 16.94 9.96 -12.51
C GLU A 42 16.94 11.32 -13.22
N ASN A 43 17.40 12.34 -12.51
CA ASN A 43 17.59 13.68 -13.03
C ASN A 43 18.76 14.37 -12.32
N GLU A 44 19.85 14.61 -13.05
CA GLU A 44 21.06 15.29 -12.55
C GLU A 44 21.62 14.64 -11.26
N GLY A 45 21.64 13.31 -11.20
CA GLY A 45 22.11 12.53 -10.06
C GLY A 45 21.13 12.42 -8.90
N LYS A 46 19.92 13.00 -9.03
CA LYS A 46 18.82 12.84 -8.07
C LYS A 46 17.90 11.72 -8.52
N PHE A 47 17.52 10.85 -7.60
CA PHE A 47 16.66 9.72 -7.87
C PHE A 47 15.29 9.90 -7.23
N SER A 48 14.25 9.40 -7.91
CA SER A 48 12.90 9.30 -7.36
C SER A 48 12.27 7.98 -7.78
N VAL A 49 11.53 7.34 -6.88
CA VAL A 49 10.83 6.10 -7.17
C VAL A 49 9.33 6.34 -7.12
N GLN A 50 8.65 5.99 -8.22
CA GLN A 50 7.20 5.84 -8.23
C GLN A 50 6.85 4.44 -7.79
N VAL A 51 5.98 4.34 -6.79
CA VAL A 51 5.48 3.07 -6.24
C VAL A 51 3.96 3.00 -6.37
N THR A 52 3.45 1.78 -6.42
CA THR A 52 2.06 1.47 -6.10
C THR A 52 2.00 0.74 -4.76
N ALA A 53 0.96 1.01 -3.97
CA ALA A 53 0.71 0.29 -2.74
C ALA A 53 -0.35 -0.78 -2.99
N VAL A 54 0.04 -2.05 -2.86
CA VAL A 54 -0.89 -3.18 -2.96
C VAL A 54 -1.36 -3.53 -1.55
N THR A 55 -2.68 -3.53 -1.36
CA THR A 55 -3.32 -3.80 -0.07
C THR A 55 -4.04 -5.13 -0.08
N THR A 56 -3.98 -5.83 1.05
CA THR A 56 -4.80 -7.01 1.33
C THR A 56 -5.31 -6.90 2.76
N ALA A 57 -6.49 -7.45 3.02
CA ALA A 57 -7.10 -7.49 4.34
C ALA A 57 -7.54 -8.91 4.66
N ASP A 58 -7.29 -9.34 5.88
CA ASP A 58 -7.89 -10.53 6.46
C ASP A 58 -8.85 -10.11 7.58
N THR A 59 -9.97 -10.81 7.71
CA THR A 59 -10.94 -10.64 8.81
C THR A 59 -10.98 -11.89 9.69
N ASP A 60 -11.26 -11.69 10.98
CA ASP A 60 -11.58 -12.80 11.90
C ASP A 60 -13.01 -13.35 11.70
N LYS A 61 -13.83 -12.68 10.88
CA LYS A 61 -15.23 -13.03 10.61
C LYS A 61 -15.53 -13.00 9.11
N PRO A 62 -15.07 -14.00 8.33
CA PRO A 62 -15.29 -14.03 6.90
C PRO A 62 -16.78 -14.14 6.57
N LYS A 63 -17.23 -13.38 5.57
CA LYS A 63 -18.63 -13.33 5.14
C LYS A 63 -18.73 -13.29 3.61
N PHE A 64 -19.81 -13.83 3.07
CA PHE A 64 -20.16 -13.58 1.67
C PHE A 64 -20.61 -12.14 1.47
N GLY A 65 -20.32 -11.60 0.31
CA GLY A 65 -20.70 -10.25 -0.08
C GLY A 65 -20.43 -10.02 -1.56
N GLU A 66 -20.63 -8.79 -2.00
CA GLU A 66 -20.38 -8.42 -3.37
C GLU A 66 -18.87 -8.39 -3.66
N VAL A 67 -18.43 -8.89 -4.82
CA VAL A 67 -16.99 -9.04 -5.10
C VAL A 67 -16.25 -7.71 -5.02
N CYS A 68 -15.11 -7.73 -4.34
CA CYS A 68 -14.18 -6.61 -4.21
C CYS A 68 -13.59 -6.18 -5.57
N LEU A 69 -14.15 -5.14 -6.18
CA LEU A 69 -13.65 -4.54 -7.42
C LEU A 69 -13.39 -3.04 -7.23
N PRO A 70 -12.27 -2.49 -7.73
CA PRO A 70 -11.97 -1.06 -7.59
C PRO A 70 -13.06 -0.12 -8.11
N GLN A 71 -13.82 -0.54 -9.12
CA GLN A 71 -14.93 0.24 -9.67
C GLN A 71 -16.10 0.38 -8.68
N LYS A 72 -16.25 -0.58 -7.76
CA LYS A 72 -17.37 -0.66 -6.82
C LYS A 72 -17.14 0.12 -5.54
N THR A 73 -15.89 0.48 -5.22
CA THR A 73 -15.60 1.36 -4.07
C THR A 73 -16.11 2.80 -4.30
N MET A 74 -16.42 3.16 -5.55
CA MET A 74 -17.06 4.43 -5.90
C MET A 74 -18.59 4.42 -5.72
N SER A 75 -19.21 3.24 -5.73
CA SER A 75 -20.66 3.07 -5.62
C SER A 75 -21.12 2.52 -4.27
N HIS A 76 -20.18 2.20 -3.37
CA HIS A 76 -20.45 1.71 -2.01
C HIS A 76 -19.94 2.71 -0.98
N ASN A 77 -20.63 2.77 0.16
CA ASN A 77 -20.22 3.64 1.26
C ASN A 77 -19.07 2.99 2.04
N GLY A 78 -17.93 3.68 2.06
CA GLY A 78 -16.82 3.33 2.93
C GLY A 78 -17.13 3.72 4.39
N VAL A 79 -16.73 2.87 5.32
CA VAL A 79 -16.86 3.06 6.76
C VAL A 79 -15.47 3.24 7.36
N PRO A 80 -15.24 4.30 8.16
CA PRO A 80 -14.00 4.43 8.92
C PRO A 80 -13.95 3.36 10.03
N PRO A 81 -12.81 2.69 10.25
CA PRO A 81 -12.65 1.78 11.37
C PRO A 81 -12.90 2.46 12.73
N GLU A 82 -13.44 1.71 13.68
CA GLU A 82 -13.53 2.07 15.11
C GLU A 82 -12.14 2.32 15.72
N SER A 83 -11.13 1.59 15.24
CA SER A 83 -9.73 1.74 15.66
C SER A 83 -8.77 1.37 14.54
N VAL A 84 -7.61 2.02 14.51
CA VAL A 84 -6.50 1.72 13.59
C VAL A 84 -5.19 1.75 14.37
N GLU A 85 -4.40 0.68 14.28
CA GLU A 85 -3.09 0.54 14.89
C GLU A 85 -2.07 0.10 13.84
N VAL A 86 -1.05 0.92 13.60
CA VAL A 86 0.06 0.58 12.69
C VAL A 86 1.10 -0.21 13.48
N ILE A 87 1.18 -1.52 13.23
CA ILE A 87 2.12 -2.42 13.91
C ILE A 87 3.51 -2.32 13.29
N VAL A 88 3.56 -2.32 11.96
CA VAL A 88 4.79 -2.25 11.17
C VAL A 88 4.56 -1.36 9.96
N LYS A 89 5.48 -0.43 9.68
CA LYS A 89 5.45 0.39 8.45
C LYS A 89 5.99 -0.42 7.27
N PRO A 90 5.43 -0.30 6.06
CA PRO A 90 5.99 -0.96 4.89
C PRO A 90 7.35 -0.36 4.54
N ARG A 91 8.24 -1.20 4.02
CA ARG A 91 9.58 -0.80 3.58
C ARG A 91 9.90 -1.43 2.24
N LEU A 92 10.53 -0.64 1.39
CA LEU A 92 11.07 -1.04 0.10
C LEU A 92 12.51 -0.53 0.02
N GLU A 93 13.41 -1.38 -0.45
CA GLU A 93 14.79 -1.00 -0.75
C GLU A 93 15.12 -1.38 -2.18
N ILE A 94 15.56 -0.40 -2.96
CA ILE A 94 15.90 -0.56 -4.37
C ILE A 94 17.35 -0.15 -4.57
N ARG A 95 18.10 -0.91 -5.36
CA ARG A 95 19.45 -0.57 -5.80
C ARG A 95 19.44 -0.14 -7.26
N VAL A 96 20.15 0.96 -7.53
CA VAL A 96 20.31 1.55 -8.86
C VAL A 96 21.78 1.91 -9.03
N GLY A 97 22.55 1.07 -9.73
CA GLY A 97 24.00 1.22 -9.78
C GLY A 97 24.63 1.15 -8.37
N ASP A 98 25.29 2.24 -7.96
CA ASP A 98 25.91 2.39 -6.63
C ASP A 98 24.96 2.97 -5.57
N LYS A 99 23.76 3.39 -5.95
CA LYS A 99 22.79 4.04 -5.05
C LYS A 99 21.79 3.07 -4.47
N VAL A 100 21.38 3.33 -3.23
CA VAL A 100 20.30 2.64 -2.55
C VAL A 100 19.19 3.62 -2.24
N ILE A 101 17.98 3.31 -2.68
CA ILE A 101 16.77 4.09 -2.44
C ILE A 101 15.88 3.32 -1.48
N GLU A 102 15.63 3.91 -0.31
CA GLU A 102 14.72 3.37 0.68
C GLU A 102 13.37 4.10 0.59
N GLY A 103 12.28 3.35 0.47
CA GLY A 103 10.91 3.84 0.50
C GLY A 103 10.16 3.35 1.73
N THR A 104 9.39 4.23 2.36
CA THR A 104 8.43 3.89 3.41
C THR A 104 7.14 4.68 3.27
N LEU A 105 6.03 4.13 3.75
CA LEU A 105 4.75 4.82 3.77
C LEU A 105 4.31 5.19 5.18
N GLU A 106 3.69 6.35 5.27
CA GLU A 106 2.85 6.72 6.40
C GLU A 106 1.39 6.61 6.02
N VAL A 107 0.64 5.85 6.79
CA VAL A 107 -0.81 5.67 6.61
C VAL A 107 -1.51 6.92 7.11
N THR A 108 -2.33 7.54 6.26
CA THR A 108 -3.09 8.74 6.61
C THR A 108 -4.57 8.43 6.87
N ASN A 109 -5.12 7.44 6.18
CA ASN A 109 -6.50 7.02 6.36
C ASN A 109 -6.69 5.54 6.00
N VAL A 110 -7.61 4.88 6.68
CA VAL A 110 -8.10 3.54 6.34
C VAL A 110 -9.61 3.63 6.20
N THR A 111 -10.13 3.16 5.07
CA THR A 111 -11.57 3.05 4.81
C THR A 111 -11.88 1.61 4.48
N VAL A 112 -12.89 1.04 5.13
CA VAL A 112 -13.33 -0.33 4.90
C VAL A 112 -14.67 -0.30 4.19
N PHE A 113 -14.91 -1.22 3.25
CA PHE A 113 -16.20 -1.41 2.61
C PHE A 113 -16.75 -2.77 3.05
N PRO A 114 -17.56 -2.83 4.14
CA PRO A 114 -17.94 -4.09 4.77
C PRO A 114 -18.80 -5.00 3.87
N ASP A 115 -19.52 -4.42 2.93
CA ASP A 115 -20.40 -5.15 2.01
C ASP A 115 -19.64 -5.76 0.82
N LEU A 116 -18.46 -5.22 0.51
CA LEU A 116 -17.59 -5.72 -0.55
C LEU A 116 -16.60 -6.73 0.01
N ARG A 117 -16.58 -7.94 -0.54
CA ARG A 117 -15.84 -9.08 -0.04
C ARG A 117 -14.91 -9.66 -1.11
N ASP A 118 -13.73 -10.09 -0.70
CA ASP A 118 -12.87 -10.92 -1.52
C ASP A 118 -13.42 -12.37 -1.58
N PRO A 119 -12.84 -13.25 -2.41
CA PRO A 119 -13.29 -14.65 -2.50
C PRO A 119 -13.20 -15.44 -1.18
N ASN A 120 -12.41 -14.99 -0.21
CA ASN A 120 -12.24 -15.63 1.10
C ASN A 120 -13.15 -15.01 2.18
N GLY A 121 -13.93 -13.99 1.84
CA GLY A 121 -14.87 -13.31 2.73
C GLY A 121 -14.28 -12.15 3.54
N SER A 122 -13.08 -11.68 3.21
CA SER A 122 -12.47 -10.49 3.80
C SER A 122 -12.98 -9.21 3.14
N PRO A 123 -13.17 -8.11 3.91
CA PRO A 123 -13.72 -6.88 3.34
C PRO A 123 -12.70 -6.14 2.46
N CYS A 124 -13.17 -5.38 1.46
CA CYS A 124 -12.30 -4.44 0.76
C CYS A 124 -11.82 -3.35 1.71
N VAL A 125 -10.55 -2.96 1.53
CA VAL A 125 -9.98 -1.81 2.24
C VAL A 125 -9.30 -0.87 1.26
N MET A 126 -9.49 0.42 1.48
CA MET A 126 -8.74 1.49 0.84
C MET A 126 -7.85 2.13 1.89
N VAL A 127 -6.55 2.18 1.61
CA VAL A 127 -5.58 2.84 2.48
C VAL A 127 -5.01 4.05 1.76
N SER A 128 -5.18 5.22 2.36
CA SER A 128 -4.53 6.45 1.93
C SER A 128 -3.19 6.60 2.65
N TRP A 129 -2.20 7.16 1.94
CA TRP A 129 -0.84 7.17 2.43
C TRP A 129 0.00 8.31 1.86
N VAL A 130 1.15 8.56 2.48
CA VAL A 130 2.22 9.44 1.99
C VAL A 130 3.52 8.64 1.89
N LEU A 131 4.21 8.75 0.75
CA LEU A 131 5.50 8.10 0.51
C LEU A 131 6.65 9.01 0.94
N PHE A 132 7.53 8.44 1.76
CA PHE A 132 8.82 9.01 2.07
C PHE A 132 9.90 8.17 1.41
N GLN A 133 10.85 8.86 0.77
CA GLN A 133 11.98 8.22 0.11
C GLN A 133 13.29 8.86 0.55
N THR A 134 14.31 8.03 0.76
CA THR A 134 15.67 8.46 1.08
C THR A 134 16.64 7.80 0.10
N VAL A 135 17.52 8.59 -0.50
CA VAL A 135 18.58 8.10 -1.38
C VAL A 135 19.90 8.12 -0.62
N ARG A 136 20.63 7.01 -0.63
CA ARG A 136 21.97 6.85 -0.03
C ARG A 136 22.98 6.45 -1.11
#